data_AF-A0AAU2ZGV6-F1
#
_entry.id   AF-A0AAU2ZGV6-F1
#
_cell.length_a   1.000
_cell.length_b   1.000
_cell.length_c   1.000
_cell.angle_alpha   90.00
_cell.angle_beta   90.00
_cell.angle_gamma   90.00
#
_symmetry.space_group_name_H-M   'P 1'
#
loop_
_entity.id
_entity.type
_entity.pdbx_description
1 polymer ?
#
loop_
_entity_poly.entity_id
_entity_poly.type
_entity_poly.pdbx_seq_one_letter_code
_entity_poly.pdbx_strand_id
1 'polypeptide(L)'
;MGWHGYLALWCGVFGAVALIGYGRSLAGVTRTQRMVRVMGRIEQVREPRHGSSGKDGIPVVVSFQDPSTGQEFTVTNDGEHGERITTAWTGREIGIHYPRGRPHAFRFTGDLWGGRYGLGLPNFAVFLIYAGLVAVAAIDWGWPWALIGFGVPWTISGVYHVPANAREMSRRIDRLTSAAPVPGRVVAVLKDVSVDADDGHVSTSHTPVVTFTTHEGTAVTAYWPTGLTAPAGPHGRDVTIHYTPDDPAVFTPALADEHHSRKVDIVSGVLFLLIGVAAVAVGAIML
;
A
#
# COMPACT_ATOMS: atom_id res chain seq x y z
N MET A 1 -3.03 36.86 -22.98
CA MET A 1 -1.93 35.88 -22.89
C MET A 1 -2.24 34.73 -23.81
N GLY A 2 -1.35 34.36 -24.73
CA GLY A 2 -1.56 33.18 -25.57
C GLY A 2 -1.44 31.88 -24.78
N TRP A 3 -1.89 30.77 -25.36
CA TRP A 3 -1.84 29.42 -24.75
C TRP A 3 -0.44 29.04 -24.23
N HIS A 4 0.61 29.40 -24.96
CA HIS A 4 2.00 29.19 -24.55
C HIS A 4 2.39 29.96 -23.27
N GLY A 5 1.80 31.15 -23.06
CA GLY A 5 2.01 31.93 -21.83
C GLY A 5 1.35 31.30 -20.61
N TYR A 6 0.16 30.70 -20.79
CA TYR A 6 -0.50 29.92 -19.73
C TYR A 6 0.30 28.67 -19.36
N LEU A 7 0.87 27.98 -20.36
CA LEU A 7 1.72 26.83 -20.12
C LEU A 7 3.02 27.20 -19.41
N ALA A 8 3.71 28.26 -19.85
CA ALA A 8 4.94 28.72 -19.19
C ALA A 8 4.67 29.07 -17.72
N LEU A 9 3.51 29.68 -17.44
CA LEU A 9 3.07 29.97 -16.08
C LEU A 9 2.73 28.70 -15.30
N TRP A 10 2.04 27.74 -15.91
CA TRP A 10 1.76 26.42 -15.33
C TRP A 10 3.04 25.69 -14.93
N CYS A 11 3.95 25.49 -15.89
CA CYS A 11 5.25 24.85 -15.67
C CYS A 11 6.11 25.63 -14.66
N GLY A 12 6.09 26.96 -14.71
CA GLY A 12 6.80 27.81 -13.74
C GLY A 12 6.29 27.62 -12.31
N VAL A 13 4.97 27.63 -12.11
CA VAL A 13 4.35 27.45 -10.79
C VAL A 13 4.64 26.05 -10.24
N PHE A 14 4.37 25.00 -11.01
CA PHE A 14 4.60 23.63 -10.54
C PHE A 14 6.10 23.30 -10.43
N GLY A 15 6.94 23.86 -11.30
CA GLY A 15 8.39 23.73 -11.25
C GLY A 15 8.97 24.36 -9.99
N ALA A 16 8.50 25.56 -9.62
CA ALA A 16 8.87 26.20 -8.36
C ALA A 16 8.42 25.37 -7.14
N VAL A 17 7.19 24.85 -7.15
CA VAL A 17 6.68 23.98 -6.07
C VAL A 17 7.52 22.71 -5.94
N ALA A 18 7.87 22.06 -7.05
CA ALA A 18 8.73 20.88 -7.06
C ALA A 18 10.13 21.21 -6.51
N LEU A 19 10.78 22.28 -7.00
CA LEU A 19 12.11 22.69 -6.54
C LEU A 19 12.14 23.03 -5.05
N ILE A 20 11.16 23.78 -4.56
CA ILE A 20 11.02 24.08 -3.12
C ILE A 20 10.83 22.78 -2.33
N GLY A 21 9.99 21.87 -2.83
CA GLY A 21 9.71 20.59 -2.21
C GLY A 21 10.95 19.69 -2.08
N TYR A 22 11.68 19.49 -3.19
CA TYR A 22 12.92 18.74 -3.21
C TYR A 22 14.02 19.43 -2.40
N GLY A 23 14.15 20.75 -2.49
CA GLY A 23 15.09 21.53 -1.68
C GLY A 23 14.83 21.39 -0.18
N ARG A 24 13.56 21.46 0.25
CA ARG A 24 13.18 21.24 1.66
C ARG A 24 13.43 19.81 2.14
N SER A 25 13.25 18.83 1.26
CA SER A 25 13.56 17.42 1.52
C SER A 25 15.06 17.19 1.68
N LEU A 26 15.87 17.73 0.76
CA LEU A 26 17.34 17.67 0.83
C LEU A 26 17.87 18.38 2.08
N ALA A 27 17.28 19.52 2.44
CA ALA A 27 17.63 20.27 3.65
C ALA A 27 17.12 19.61 4.95
N GLY A 28 16.36 18.51 4.89
CA GLY A 28 15.90 17.80 6.09
C GLY A 28 14.75 18.47 6.86
N VAL A 29 14.11 19.50 6.29
CA VAL A 29 13.18 20.39 7.03
C VAL A 29 11.70 20.02 6.84
N THR A 30 11.42 18.95 6.10
CA THR A 30 10.04 18.50 5.90
C THR A 30 9.42 18.06 7.23
N ARG A 31 8.09 18.18 7.34
CA ARG A 31 7.36 17.73 8.54
C ARG A 31 7.58 16.24 8.80
N THR A 32 7.67 15.46 7.74
CA THR A 32 7.85 14.00 7.75
C THR A 32 9.24 13.58 8.20
N GLN A 33 10.28 14.35 7.89
CA GLN A 33 11.65 14.13 8.38
C GLN A 33 11.83 14.52 9.86
N ARG A 34 11.02 15.46 10.36
CA ARG A 34 11.04 15.89 11.76
C ARG A 34 10.23 14.98 12.70
N MET A 35 9.60 13.94 12.17
CA MET A 35 8.93 12.92 12.99
C MET A 35 9.96 11.99 13.61
N VAL A 36 9.76 11.67 14.87
CA VAL A 36 10.48 10.59 15.55
C VAL A 36 9.89 9.28 15.06
N ARG A 37 10.76 8.31 14.77
CA ARG A 37 10.42 7.00 14.20
C ARG A 37 11.09 5.94 15.05
N VAL A 38 10.30 5.01 15.56
CA VAL A 38 10.76 3.98 16.50
C VAL A 38 10.09 2.66 16.18
N MET A 39 10.79 1.57 16.46
CA MET A 39 10.17 0.26 16.53
C MET A 39 9.39 0.19 17.85
N GLY A 40 8.12 -0.19 17.78
CA GLY A 40 7.36 -0.68 18.92
C GLY A 40 7.27 -2.20 18.88
N ARG A 41 7.07 -2.84 20.03
CA ARG A 41 6.88 -4.28 20.15
C ARG A 41 5.48 -4.60 20.61
N ILE A 42 4.81 -5.53 19.93
CA ILE A 42 3.48 -6.00 20.32
C ILE A 42 3.61 -6.88 21.56
N GLU A 43 3.05 -6.46 22.68
CA GLU A 43 3.06 -7.22 23.93
C GLU A 43 1.86 -8.16 24.01
N GLN A 44 0.71 -7.69 23.54
CA GLN A 44 -0.54 -8.43 23.61
C GLN A 44 -1.36 -8.23 22.35
N VAL A 45 -1.88 -9.34 21.84
CA VAL A 45 -2.86 -9.36 20.75
C VAL A 45 -4.20 -9.79 21.34
N ARG A 46 -5.25 -9.01 21.09
CA ARG A 46 -6.62 -9.33 21.50
C ARG A 46 -7.43 -9.71 20.27
N GLU A 47 -8.26 -10.73 20.40
CA GLU A 47 -9.16 -11.13 19.32
C GLU A 47 -10.21 -10.03 19.08
N PRO A 48 -10.41 -9.59 17.82
CA PRO A 48 -11.42 -8.61 17.52
C PRO A 48 -12.82 -9.20 17.71
N ARG A 49 -13.78 -8.36 18.11
CA ARG A 49 -15.17 -8.78 18.31
C ARG A 49 -15.84 -9.05 16.96
N HIS A 50 -16.56 -10.16 16.84
CA HIS A 50 -17.35 -10.44 15.65
C HIS A 50 -18.37 -9.30 15.38
N GLY A 51 -18.43 -8.83 14.13
CA GLY A 51 -19.29 -7.72 13.71
C GLY A 51 -18.77 -6.32 14.06
N SER A 52 -17.59 -6.19 14.67
CA SER A 52 -16.95 -4.88 14.88
C SER A 52 -16.48 -4.26 13.55
N SER A 53 -16.23 -2.95 13.56
CA SER A 53 -15.74 -2.25 12.37
C SER A 53 -14.34 -2.75 12.02
N GLY A 54 -14.10 -2.97 10.73
CA GLY A 54 -12.77 -3.25 10.21
C GLY A 54 -11.83 -2.06 10.36
N LYS A 55 -12.34 -0.84 10.50
CA LYS A 55 -11.55 0.40 10.58
C LYS A 55 -10.49 0.39 11.68
N ASP A 56 -10.79 -0.23 12.82
CA ASP A 56 -9.94 -0.20 14.00
C ASP A 56 -8.73 -1.16 13.94
N GLY A 57 -8.71 -2.13 13.02
CA GLY A 57 -7.59 -3.10 12.94
C GLY A 57 -7.70 -4.25 13.94
N ILE A 58 -6.64 -5.04 14.09
CA ILE A 58 -6.54 -6.04 15.15
C ILE A 58 -6.19 -5.29 16.43
N PRO A 59 -6.95 -5.44 17.53
CA PRO A 59 -6.64 -4.75 18.78
C PRO A 59 -5.34 -5.29 19.38
N VAL A 60 -4.35 -4.40 19.54
CA VAL A 60 -3.04 -4.74 20.09
C VAL A 60 -2.63 -3.76 21.18
N VAL A 61 -1.77 -4.25 22.07
CA VAL A 61 -1.03 -3.45 23.04
C VAL A 61 0.42 -3.43 22.59
N VAL A 62 0.97 -2.24 22.38
CA VAL A 62 2.32 -2.03 21.84
C VAL A 62 3.12 -1.19 22.81
N SER A 63 4.31 -1.65 23.19
CA SER A 63 5.27 -0.84 23.94
C SER A 63 6.32 -0.28 23.00
N PHE A 64 6.73 0.97 23.24
CA PHE A 64 7.86 1.57 22.55
C PHE A 64 8.61 2.52 23.48
N GLN A 65 9.90 2.69 23.21
CA GLN A 65 10.74 3.62 23.94
C GLN A 65 10.93 4.92 23.16
N ASP A 66 10.73 6.07 23.79
CA ASP A 66 11.06 7.36 23.22
C ASP A 66 12.58 7.59 23.28
N PRO A 67 13.29 7.73 22.14
CA PRO A 67 14.73 7.90 22.11
C PRO A 67 15.20 9.23 22.73
N SER A 68 14.31 10.22 22.86
CA SER A 68 14.65 11.53 23.41
C SER A 68 14.54 11.62 24.92
N THR A 69 13.66 10.83 25.53
CA THR A 69 13.40 10.83 26.98
C THR A 69 13.81 9.52 27.66
N GLY A 70 14.04 8.46 26.89
CA GLY A 70 14.26 7.11 27.40
C GLY A 70 13.01 6.47 28.02
N GLN A 71 11.88 7.17 28.03
CA GLN A 71 10.64 6.72 28.65
C GLN A 71 9.96 5.66 27.77
N GLU A 72 9.48 4.60 28.41
CA GLU A 72 8.66 3.58 27.78
C GLU A 72 7.18 3.99 27.80
N PHE A 73 6.52 3.86 26.65
CA PHE A 73 5.11 4.15 26.46
C PHE A 73 4.40 2.88 25.99
N THR A 74 3.36 2.48 26.72
CA THR A 74 2.44 1.42 26.32
C THR A 74 1.20 2.05 25.70
N VAL A 75 0.92 1.72 24.44
CA VAL A 75 -0.19 2.29 23.68
C VAL A 75 -1.09 1.19 23.12
N THR A 76 -2.36 1.50 22.96
CA THR A 76 -3.32 0.64 22.26
C THR A 76 -3.73 1.26 20.94
N ASN A 77 -4.11 0.44 19.98
CA ASN A 77 -4.63 0.91 18.68
C ASN A 77 -6.14 1.22 18.73
N ASP A 78 -6.64 1.69 19.87
CA ASP A 78 -8.07 2.00 20.02
C ASP A 78 -8.36 3.37 19.36
N GLY A 79 -8.91 3.38 18.15
CA GLY A 79 -9.25 4.60 17.39
C GLY A 79 -8.39 4.86 16.14
N GLU A 80 -8.48 6.07 15.57
CA GLU A 80 -7.78 6.42 14.33
C GLU A 80 -6.29 6.76 14.54
N HIS A 81 -5.46 5.73 14.75
CA HIS A 81 -4.03 5.86 15.04
C HIS A 81 -3.11 5.50 13.86
N GLY A 82 -3.50 5.85 12.63
CA GLY A 82 -2.66 5.70 11.45
C GLY A 82 -3.01 4.47 10.61
N GLU A 83 -1.99 3.70 10.21
CA GLU A 83 -2.20 2.51 9.39
C GLU A 83 -2.84 1.39 10.21
N ARG A 84 -3.81 0.71 9.60
CA ARG A 84 -4.50 -0.41 10.23
C ARG A 84 -3.55 -1.58 10.42
N ILE A 85 -3.51 -2.14 11.62
CA ILE A 85 -2.74 -3.35 11.90
C ILE A 85 -3.51 -4.56 11.36
N THR A 86 -3.06 -5.05 10.21
CA THR A 86 -3.68 -6.18 9.48
C THR A 86 -3.16 -7.53 9.92
N THR A 87 -2.03 -7.61 10.62
CA THR A 87 -1.50 -8.88 11.14
C THR A 87 -0.71 -8.62 12.41
N ALA A 88 -0.87 -9.48 13.41
CA ALA A 88 -0.26 -9.31 14.73
C ALA A 88 0.03 -10.65 15.40
N TRP A 89 1.17 -10.72 16.10
CA TRP A 89 1.51 -11.78 17.05
C TRP A 89 2.35 -11.16 18.17
N THR A 90 2.37 -11.80 19.33
CA THR A 90 3.19 -11.32 20.46
C THR A 90 4.66 -11.33 20.10
N GLY A 91 5.35 -10.23 20.39
CA GLY A 91 6.76 -10.03 20.11
C GLY A 91 7.07 -9.45 18.74
N ARG A 92 6.08 -9.31 17.84
CA ARG A 92 6.24 -8.65 16.54
C ARG A 92 6.66 -7.20 16.73
N GLU A 93 7.59 -6.73 15.90
CA GLU A 93 7.93 -5.32 15.82
C GLU A 93 7.06 -4.58 14.80
N ILE A 94 6.63 -3.36 15.14
CA ILE A 94 5.83 -2.50 14.27
C ILE A 94 6.40 -1.09 14.25
N GLY A 95 6.28 -0.43 13.11
CA GLY A 95 6.68 0.96 12.97
C GLY A 95 5.75 1.92 13.68
N ILE A 96 6.33 2.82 14.49
CA ILE A 96 5.61 3.92 15.11
C ILE A 96 6.31 5.22 14.75
N HIS A 97 5.52 6.21 14.35
CA HIS A 97 6.03 7.56 14.15
C HIS A 97 5.16 8.61 14.84
N TYR A 98 5.79 9.67 15.35
CA TYR A 98 5.10 10.77 16.02
C TYR A 98 5.83 12.11 15.84
N PRO A 99 5.12 13.25 15.95
CA PRO A 99 5.76 14.56 16.01
C PRO A 99 6.65 14.68 17.25
N ARG A 100 7.86 15.25 17.09
CA ARG A 100 8.80 15.46 18.20
C ARG A 100 8.13 16.16 19.40
N GLY A 101 8.33 15.61 20.60
CA GLY A 101 7.75 16.13 21.85
C GLY A 101 6.26 15.80 22.07
N ARG A 102 5.64 15.01 21.19
CA ARG A 102 4.24 14.55 21.35
C ARG A 102 4.12 13.03 21.14
N PRO A 103 4.68 12.20 22.05
CA PRO A 103 4.61 10.74 21.94
C PRO A 103 3.17 10.20 21.93
N HIS A 104 2.22 10.91 22.54
CA HIS A 104 0.80 10.54 22.53
C HIS A 104 0.10 10.72 21.17
N ALA A 105 0.68 11.51 20.25
CA ALA A 105 0.17 11.68 18.88
C ALA A 105 0.80 10.66 17.92
N PHE A 106 0.91 9.41 18.39
CA PHE A 106 1.53 8.32 17.65
C PHE A 106 0.66 7.87 16.48
N ARG A 107 1.34 7.35 15.45
CA ARG A 107 0.74 6.68 14.32
C ARG A 107 1.51 5.41 13.99
N PHE A 108 0.79 4.32 13.76
CA PHE A 108 1.35 3.07 13.27
C PHE A 108 1.65 3.17 11.77
N THR A 109 2.71 2.48 11.33
CA THR A 109 3.06 2.31 9.93
C THR A 109 3.72 0.96 9.69
N GLY A 110 3.39 0.32 8.57
CA GLY A 110 4.05 -0.88 8.07
C GLY A 110 5.45 -0.61 7.52
N ASP A 111 5.74 0.62 7.09
CA ASP A 111 7.04 1.03 6.56
C ASP A 111 7.55 2.29 7.25
N LEU A 112 8.46 2.09 8.21
CA LEU A 112 9.13 3.18 8.94
C LEU A 112 9.91 4.13 8.05
N TRP A 113 10.40 3.65 6.91
CA TRP A 113 11.23 4.43 6.02
C TRP A 113 10.41 5.00 4.85
N GLY A 114 9.23 4.43 4.63
CA GLY A 114 8.19 4.88 3.72
C GLY A 114 7.88 6.36 3.88
N GLY A 115 7.89 7.09 2.76
CA GLY A 115 7.53 8.49 2.73
C GLY A 115 8.44 9.44 3.53
N ARG A 116 9.63 8.99 3.97
CA ARG A 116 10.54 9.79 4.83
C ARG A 116 10.76 11.21 4.35
N TYR A 117 10.94 11.34 3.04
CA TYR A 117 11.34 12.56 2.38
C TYR A 117 10.17 13.51 2.09
N GLY A 118 8.91 13.11 2.37
CA GLY A 118 7.74 13.95 2.13
C GLY A 118 7.55 14.35 0.65
N LEU A 119 8.03 13.51 -0.27
CA LEU A 119 8.10 13.80 -1.71
C LEU A 119 6.79 13.57 -2.47
N GLY A 120 5.68 13.25 -1.79
CA GLY A 120 4.40 13.02 -2.46
C GLY A 120 3.94 14.22 -3.30
N LEU A 121 3.87 15.41 -2.69
CA LEU A 121 3.44 16.63 -3.38
C LEU A 121 4.47 17.13 -4.43
N PRO A 122 5.79 17.09 -4.18
CA PRO A 122 6.79 17.37 -5.21
C PRO A 122 6.70 16.43 -6.42
N ASN A 123 6.53 15.12 -6.20
CA ASN A 123 6.36 14.14 -7.28
C ASN A 123 5.08 14.42 -8.07
N PHE A 124 3.98 14.76 -7.38
CA PHE A 124 2.73 15.15 -8.03
C PHE A 124 2.89 16.42 -8.88
N ALA A 125 3.63 17.42 -8.40
CA ALA A 125 3.91 18.62 -9.17
C ALA A 125 4.72 18.30 -10.45
N VAL A 126 5.72 17.41 -10.38
CA VAL A 126 6.46 16.94 -11.56
C VAL A 126 5.53 16.22 -12.55
N PHE A 127 4.62 15.39 -12.05
CA PHE A 127 3.61 14.74 -12.89
C PHE A 127 2.72 15.75 -13.62
N LEU A 128 2.29 16.83 -12.96
CA LEU A 128 1.49 17.89 -13.60
C LEU A 128 2.26 18.69 -14.65
N ILE A 129 3.57 18.90 -14.47
CA ILE A 129 4.44 19.49 -15.50
C ILE A 129 4.50 18.57 -16.71
N TYR A 130 4.74 17.28 -16.48
CA TYR A 130 4.79 16.28 -17.54
C TYR A 130 3.48 16.17 -18.32
N ALA A 131 2.33 16.13 -17.62
CA ALA A 131 1.01 16.13 -18.25
C ALA A 131 0.78 17.38 -19.12
N GLY A 132 1.20 18.56 -18.64
CA GLY A 132 1.15 19.80 -19.41
C GLY A 132 2.00 19.75 -20.68
N LEU A 133 3.20 19.18 -20.61
CA LEU A 133 4.09 19.00 -21.77
C LEU A 133 3.49 18.05 -22.82
N VAL A 134 2.88 16.93 -22.39
CA VAL A 134 2.21 15.99 -23.29
C VAL A 134 1.01 16.65 -23.98
N ALA A 135 0.22 17.44 -23.24
CA ALA A 135 -0.92 18.17 -23.82
C ALA A 135 -0.48 19.19 -24.89
N VAL A 136 0.66 19.84 -24.70
CA VAL A 136 1.21 20.80 -25.67
C VAL A 136 1.74 20.10 -26.91
N ALA A 137 2.47 19.01 -26.72
CA ALA A 137 2.91 18.17 -27.83
C ALA A 137 1.71 17.69 -28.67
N ALA A 138 0.57 17.39 -28.04
CA ALA A 138 -0.68 17.04 -28.72
C ALA A 138 -1.29 18.18 -29.54
N ILE A 139 -1.26 19.41 -29.01
CA ILE A 139 -1.92 20.58 -29.60
C ILE A 139 -1.07 21.21 -30.71
N ASP A 140 0.22 21.43 -30.45
CA ASP A 140 1.09 22.20 -31.35
C ASP A 140 1.74 21.33 -32.42
N TRP A 141 2.04 20.06 -32.10
CA TRP A 141 2.71 19.12 -33.02
C TRP A 141 1.82 17.97 -33.47
N GLY A 142 0.57 17.94 -32.99
CA GLY A 142 -0.43 16.95 -33.36
C GLY A 142 -0.43 15.69 -32.49
N TRP A 143 -1.50 14.91 -32.65
CA TRP A 143 -1.75 13.67 -31.92
C TRP A 143 -0.60 12.63 -31.95
N PRO A 144 0.20 12.48 -33.04
CA PRO A 144 1.30 11.51 -33.07
C PRO A 144 2.38 11.72 -31.98
N TRP A 145 2.72 12.98 -31.66
CA TRP A 145 3.67 13.30 -30.61
C TRP A 145 3.12 13.05 -29.21
N ALA A 146 1.81 13.19 -29.01
CA ALA A 146 1.15 12.84 -27.75
C ALA A 146 1.22 11.34 -27.47
N LEU A 147 1.05 10.51 -28.52
CA LEU A 147 1.14 9.06 -28.43
C LEU A 147 2.55 8.59 -28.07
N ILE A 148 3.59 9.20 -28.66
CA ILE A 148 4.98 8.93 -28.30
C ILE A 148 5.26 9.42 -26.87
N GLY A 149 4.85 10.65 -26.55
CA GLY A 149 5.03 11.27 -25.25
C GLY A 149 4.47 10.39 -24.13
N PHE A 150 3.22 9.93 -24.25
CA PHE A 150 2.59 9.04 -23.28
C PHE A 150 3.14 7.60 -23.33
N GLY A 151 3.33 7.07 -24.54
CA GLY A 151 3.67 5.67 -24.76
C GLY A 151 5.09 5.30 -24.35
N VAL A 152 6.08 6.19 -24.51
CA VAL A 152 7.48 5.88 -24.17
C VAL A 152 7.68 5.65 -22.67
N PRO A 153 7.26 6.54 -21.76
CA PRO A 153 7.42 6.27 -20.32
C PRO A 153 6.60 5.08 -19.85
N TRP A 154 5.42 4.86 -20.43
CA TRP A 154 4.58 3.70 -20.13
C TRP A 154 5.23 2.38 -20.55
N THR A 155 5.78 2.31 -21.76
CA THR A 155 6.48 1.12 -22.25
C THR A 155 7.73 0.82 -21.46
N ILE A 156 8.55 1.83 -21.16
CA ILE A 156 9.72 1.69 -20.30
C ILE A 156 9.30 1.14 -18.94
N SER A 157 8.30 1.74 -18.30
CA SER A 157 7.75 1.27 -17.03
C SER A 157 7.32 -0.19 -17.11
N GLY A 158 6.53 -0.56 -18.13
CA GLY A 158 6.06 -1.93 -18.34
C GLY A 158 7.21 -2.93 -18.52
N VAL A 159 8.22 -2.61 -19.33
CA VAL A 159 9.39 -3.48 -19.57
C VAL A 159 10.18 -3.76 -18.28
N TYR A 160 10.29 -2.79 -17.38
CA TYR A 160 11.01 -2.98 -16.11
C TYR A 160 10.13 -3.66 -15.04
N HIS A 161 8.88 -3.20 -14.88
CA HIS A 161 8.03 -3.62 -13.77
C HIS A 161 7.36 -4.97 -13.99
N VAL A 162 6.94 -5.32 -15.21
CA VAL A 162 6.25 -6.60 -15.49
C VAL A 162 7.14 -7.82 -15.15
N PRO A 163 8.39 -7.94 -15.64
CA PRO A 163 9.23 -9.08 -15.29
C PRO A 163 9.68 -9.06 -13.83
N ALA A 164 9.89 -7.88 -13.24
CA ALA A 164 10.24 -7.77 -11.83
C ALA A 164 9.09 -8.25 -10.92
N ASN A 165 7.87 -7.80 -11.20
CA ASN A 165 6.66 -8.21 -10.49
C ASN A 165 6.42 -9.72 -10.64
N ALA A 166 6.58 -10.26 -11.86
CA ALA A 166 6.43 -11.70 -12.11
C ALA A 166 7.45 -12.53 -11.31
N ARG A 167 8.70 -12.07 -11.21
CA ARG A 167 9.75 -12.72 -10.42
C ARG A 167 9.45 -12.65 -8.92
N GLU A 168 9.04 -11.49 -8.42
CA GLU A 168 8.72 -11.31 -7.00
C GLU A 168 7.53 -12.17 -6.59
N MET A 169 6.46 -12.17 -7.40
CA MET A 169 5.30 -13.03 -7.17
C MET A 169 5.65 -14.53 -7.22
N SER A 170 6.56 -14.94 -8.10
CA SER A 170 7.03 -16.35 -8.15
C SER A 170 7.79 -16.71 -6.87
N ARG A 171 8.72 -15.86 -6.43
CA ARG A 171 9.44 -16.04 -5.17
C ARG A 171 8.49 -16.08 -3.97
N ARG A 172 7.44 -15.26 -3.99
CA ARG A 172 6.40 -15.26 -2.95
C ARG A 172 5.67 -16.60 -2.88
N ILE A 173 5.25 -17.17 -4.01
CA ILE A 173 4.59 -18.48 -4.05
C ILE A 173 5.56 -19.59 -3.59
N ASP A 174 6.81 -19.54 -4.04
CA ASP A 174 7.83 -20.53 -3.62
C ASP A 174 8.05 -20.47 -2.10
N ARG A 175 8.08 -19.27 -1.53
CA ARG A 175 8.17 -19.04 -0.07
C ARG A 175 6.93 -19.50 0.69
N LEU A 176 5.74 -19.29 0.14
CA LEU A 176 4.48 -19.74 0.74
C LEU A 176 4.33 -21.27 0.71
N THR A 177 4.98 -21.93 -0.24
CA THR A 177 4.97 -23.40 -0.37
C THR A 177 6.18 -24.07 0.27
N SER A 178 7.13 -23.31 0.83
CA SER A 178 8.35 -23.86 1.44
C SER A 178 8.09 -24.58 2.77
N ALA A 179 6.97 -24.31 3.43
CA ALA A 179 6.56 -24.98 4.66
C ALA A 179 5.23 -25.71 4.51
N ALA A 180 5.06 -26.78 5.30
CA ALA A 180 3.79 -27.49 5.37
C ALA A 180 2.69 -26.53 5.86
N PRO A 181 1.50 -26.57 5.25
CA PRO A 181 0.39 -25.71 5.66
C PRO A 181 -0.06 -26.05 7.09
N VAL A 182 -0.58 -25.05 7.79
CA VAL A 182 -1.07 -25.18 9.16
C VAL A 182 -2.59 -24.98 9.22
N PRO A 183 -3.28 -25.64 10.16
CA PRO A 183 -4.69 -25.34 10.41
C PRO A 183 -4.82 -23.95 11.05
N GLY A 184 -5.77 -23.17 10.56
CA GLY A 184 -6.21 -21.91 11.13
C GLY A 184 -7.72 -21.87 11.28
N ARG A 185 -8.23 -20.85 11.96
CA ARG A 185 -9.66 -20.68 12.22
C ARG A 185 -10.08 -19.24 12.04
N VAL A 186 -11.22 -19.00 11.42
CA VAL A 186 -11.81 -17.67 11.35
C VAL A 186 -12.42 -17.33 12.72
N VAL A 187 -11.83 -16.38 13.43
CA VAL A 187 -12.25 -15.97 14.78
C VAL A 187 -13.24 -14.82 14.78
N ALA A 188 -13.20 -13.98 13.74
CA ALA A 188 -14.10 -12.85 13.63
C ALA A 188 -14.40 -12.53 12.16
N VAL A 189 -15.50 -11.82 11.95
CA VAL A 189 -15.84 -11.23 10.66
C VAL A 189 -16.19 -9.79 10.96
N LEU A 190 -15.40 -8.88 10.43
CA LEU A 190 -15.56 -7.45 10.65
C LEU A 190 -16.50 -6.90 9.59
N LYS A 191 -17.33 -5.94 9.99
CA LYS A 191 -18.37 -5.37 9.14
C LYS A 191 -18.14 -3.87 9.01
N ASP A 192 -17.85 -3.43 7.81
CA ASP A 192 -17.76 -2.01 7.48
C ASP A 192 -18.95 -1.63 6.60
N VAL A 193 -19.72 -0.64 7.04
CA VAL A 193 -20.81 -0.06 6.26
C VAL A 193 -20.35 1.31 5.79
N SER A 194 -20.22 1.47 4.48
CA SER A 194 -19.96 2.75 3.82
C SER A 194 -21.21 3.20 3.09
N VAL A 195 -21.56 4.46 3.28
CA VAL A 195 -22.58 5.14 2.47
C VAL A 195 -21.80 5.99 1.49
N ASP A 196 -22.00 5.74 0.19
CA ASP A 196 -21.45 6.59 -0.84
C ASP A 196 -22.13 7.97 -0.75
N ALA A 197 -21.30 9.02 -0.73
CA ALA A 197 -21.76 10.39 -0.56
C ALA A 197 -22.44 10.94 -1.82
N ASP A 198 -22.18 10.33 -2.98
CA ASP A 198 -22.64 10.84 -4.28
C ASP A 198 -24.01 10.25 -4.67
N ASP A 199 -24.25 8.96 -4.41
CA ASP A 199 -25.49 8.26 -4.79
C ASP A 199 -26.30 7.72 -3.60
N GLY A 200 -25.76 7.83 -2.37
CA GLY A 200 -26.39 7.29 -1.17
C GLY A 200 -26.35 5.76 -1.07
N HIS A 201 -25.60 5.07 -1.94
CA HIS A 201 -25.53 3.63 -1.98
C HIS A 201 -24.83 3.09 -0.73
N VAL A 202 -25.49 2.16 -0.05
CA VAL A 202 -24.96 1.52 1.15
C VAL A 202 -24.20 0.26 0.74
N SER A 203 -22.88 0.33 0.79
CA SER A 203 -21.99 -0.81 0.60
C SER A 203 -21.62 -1.40 1.96
N THR A 204 -21.78 -2.71 2.11
CA THR A 204 -21.34 -3.45 3.31
C THR A 204 -20.20 -4.38 2.93
N SER A 205 -19.01 -4.11 3.47
CA SER A 205 -17.84 -4.97 3.36
C SER A 205 -17.75 -5.90 4.57
N HIS A 206 -17.43 -7.17 4.31
CA HIS A 206 -17.17 -8.17 5.35
C HIS A 206 -15.71 -8.62 5.24
N THR A 207 -14.94 -8.41 6.30
CA THR A 207 -13.51 -8.78 6.32
C THR A 207 -13.26 -9.85 7.39
N PRO A 208 -12.93 -11.09 7.02
CA PRO A 208 -12.62 -12.14 7.97
C PRO A 208 -11.30 -11.89 8.69
N VAL A 209 -11.22 -12.32 9.94
CA VAL A 209 -9.98 -12.39 10.72
C VAL A 209 -9.72 -13.85 11.06
N VAL A 210 -8.52 -14.31 10.75
CA VAL A 210 -8.07 -15.68 11.00
C VAL A 210 -7.05 -15.69 12.13
N THR A 211 -7.08 -16.74 12.94
CA THR A 211 -6.02 -17.10 13.87
C THR A 211 -5.38 -18.41 13.43
N PHE A 212 -4.06 -18.51 13.53
CA PHE A 212 -3.35 -19.76 13.28
C PHE A 212 -2.08 -19.81 14.13
N THR A 213 -1.59 -21.03 14.36
CA THR A 213 -0.34 -21.25 15.10
C THR A 213 0.73 -21.71 14.13
N THR A 214 1.87 -21.04 14.11
CA THR A 214 3.02 -21.47 13.30
C THR A 214 3.62 -22.78 13.84
N HIS A 215 4.49 -23.41 13.06
CA HIS A 215 5.21 -24.63 13.50
C HIS A 215 6.10 -24.38 14.73
N GLU A 216 6.50 -23.12 14.94
CA GLU A 216 7.29 -22.68 16.09
C GLU A 216 6.43 -22.36 17.33
N GLY A 217 5.11 -22.53 17.24
CA GLY A 217 4.19 -22.26 18.34
C GLY A 217 3.76 -20.79 18.47
N THR A 218 4.05 -19.95 17.48
CA THR A 218 3.63 -18.54 17.51
C THR A 218 2.17 -18.40 17.11
N ALA A 219 1.34 -17.83 17.99
CA ALA A 219 -0.07 -17.53 17.69
C ALA A 219 -0.18 -16.23 16.90
N VAL A 220 -0.64 -16.33 15.65
CA VAL A 220 -0.77 -15.21 14.71
C VAL A 220 -2.25 -14.92 14.48
N THR A 221 -2.63 -13.65 14.61
CA THR A 221 -3.95 -13.15 14.21
C THR A 221 -3.79 -12.24 13.00
N ALA A 222 -4.59 -12.46 11.97
CA ALA A 222 -4.44 -11.72 10.71
C ALA A 222 -5.77 -11.47 9.98
N TYR A 223 -5.85 -10.33 9.31
CA TYR A 223 -6.90 -9.98 8.37
C TYR A 223 -6.76 -10.80 7.12
N TRP A 224 -7.88 -11.28 6.61
CA TRP A 224 -7.95 -11.85 5.28
C TRP A 224 -8.48 -10.78 4.31
N PRO A 225 -7.62 -10.06 3.57
CA PRO A 225 -8.03 -8.90 2.78
C PRO A 225 -8.82 -9.24 1.51
N THR A 226 -8.74 -10.47 0.99
CA THR A 226 -9.25 -10.78 -0.36
C THR A 226 -9.73 -12.22 -0.49
N GLY A 227 -11.00 -12.43 -0.89
CA GLY A 227 -11.43 -13.70 -1.49
C GLY A 227 -12.31 -14.63 -0.63
N LEU A 228 -13.33 -14.10 0.04
CA LEU A 228 -14.49 -14.94 0.38
C LEU A 228 -15.64 -14.60 -0.57
N THR A 229 -15.75 -15.37 -1.64
CA THR A 229 -16.91 -15.40 -2.56
C THR A 229 -18.16 -16.00 -1.89
N ALA A 230 -18.32 -15.86 -0.57
CA ALA A 230 -19.43 -16.42 0.18
C ALA A 230 -19.90 -15.43 1.27
N PRO A 231 -21.06 -14.78 1.08
CA PRO A 231 -21.61 -13.81 2.02
C PRO A 231 -22.33 -14.44 3.23
N ALA A 232 -22.15 -15.74 3.51
CA ALA A 232 -22.87 -16.45 4.57
C ALA A 232 -21.94 -17.26 5.48
N GLY A 233 -21.68 -16.74 6.69
CA GLY A 233 -21.28 -17.51 7.87
C GLY A 233 -19.86 -18.11 7.93
N PRO A 234 -18.76 -17.35 7.76
CA PRO A 234 -17.41 -17.91 7.90
C PRO A 234 -16.90 -17.95 9.37
N HIS A 235 -17.62 -17.40 10.35
CA HIS A 235 -17.16 -17.44 11.75
C HIS A 235 -17.03 -18.88 12.26
N GLY A 236 -15.87 -19.19 12.84
CA GLY A 236 -15.56 -20.50 13.41
C GLY A 236 -15.18 -21.56 12.38
N ARG A 237 -15.09 -21.20 11.09
CA ARG A 237 -14.67 -22.11 10.02
C ARG A 237 -13.17 -22.40 10.11
N ASP A 238 -12.82 -23.67 10.00
CA ASP A 238 -11.43 -24.10 9.85
C ASP A 238 -10.94 -23.83 8.42
N VAL A 239 -9.73 -23.31 8.32
CA VAL A 239 -9.07 -22.91 7.07
C VAL A 239 -7.64 -23.42 7.06
N THR A 240 -7.14 -23.78 5.90
CA THR A 240 -5.74 -24.18 5.72
C THR A 240 -4.93 -22.94 5.38
N ILE A 241 -3.90 -22.63 6.18
CA ILE A 241 -3.06 -21.44 5.99
C ILE A 241 -1.68 -21.85 5.48
N HIS A 242 -1.26 -21.20 4.39
CA HIS A 242 0.12 -21.21 3.92
C HIS A 242 0.80 -19.93 4.40
N TYR A 243 1.99 -20.01 4.98
CA TYR A 243 2.74 -18.85 5.46
C TYR A 243 4.22 -19.01 5.15
N THR A 244 4.93 -17.89 5.16
CA THR A 244 6.38 -17.88 5.01
C THR A 244 7.03 -18.05 6.38
N PRO A 245 7.95 -19.02 6.59
CA PRO A 245 8.58 -19.23 7.90
C PRO A 245 9.33 -18.00 8.43
N ASP A 246 9.99 -17.25 7.54
CA ASP A 246 10.77 -16.06 7.90
C ASP A 246 9.89 -14.87 8.33
N ASP A 247 8.64 -14.81 7.84
CA ASP A 247 7.69 -13.75 8.16
C ASP A 247 6.24 -14.28 8.10
N PRO A 248 5.63 -14.59 9.25
CA PRO A 248 4.24 -15.04 9.34
C PRO A 248 3.22 -14.00 8.87
N ALA A 249 3.60 -12.73 8.68
CA ALA A 249 2.74 -11.72 8.07
C ALA A 249 2.47 -12.00 6.58
N VAL A 250 3.36 -12.75 5.92
CA VAL A 250 3.17 -13.19 4.53
C VAL A 250 2.48 -14.56 4.55
N PHE A 251 1.15 -14.53 4.49
CA PHE A 251 0.33 -15.74 4.47
C PHE A 251 -0.77 -15.67 3.40
N THR A 252 -1.28 -16.84 3.02
CA THR A 252 -2.48 -16.97 2.20
C THR A 252 -3.31 -18.19 2.63
N PRO A 253 -4.64 -18.05 2.81
CA PRO A 253 -5.55 -19.17 3.00
C PRO A 253 -5.94 -19.86 1.67
N ALA A 254 -5.68 -19.21 0.53
CA ALA A 254 -6.12 -19.67 -0.79
C ALA A 254 -4.99 -19.56 -1.80
N LEU A 255 -4.11 -20.56 -1.81
CA LEU A 255 -2.99 -20.61 -2.76
C LEU A 255 -3.48 -20.61 -4.22
N ALA A 256 -4.66 -21.17 -4.50
CA ALA A 256 -5.27 -21.18 -5.81
C ALA A 256 -5.65 -19.76 -6.31
N ASP A 257 -6.15 -18.91 -5.41
CA ASP A 257 -6.51 -17.52 -5.74
C ASP A 257 -5.25 -16.69 -6.03
N GLU A 258 -4.15 -16.95 -5.32
CA GLU A 258 -2.85 -16.32 -5.60
C GLU A 258 -2.34 -16.68 -7.01
N HIS A 259 -2.51 -17.95 -7.43
CA HIS A 259 -2.15 -18.38 -8.78
C HIS A 259 -3.03 -17.76 -9.86
N HIS A 260 -4.33 -17.57 -9.58
CA HIS A 260 -5.25 -16.91 -10.50
C HIS A 260 -4.93 -15.42 -10.62
N SER A 261 -4.74 -14.73 -9.49
CA SER A 261 -4.35 -13.31 -9.46
C SER A 261 -3.04 -13.07 -10.21
N ARG A 262 -2.04 -13.96 -10.05
CA ARG A 262 -0.81 -13.93 -10.84
C ARG A 262 -1.08 -13.92 -12.34
N LYS A 263 -1.98 -14.79 -12.81
CA LYS A 263 -2.31 -14.86 -14.25
C LYS A 263 -2.96 -13.55 -14.71
N VAL A 264 -3.91 -13.03 -13.95
CA VAL A 264 -4.62 -11.79 -14.27
C VAL A 264 -3.65 -10.60 -14.29
N ASP A 265 -2.79 -10.46 -13.28
CA ASP A 265 -1.82 -9.36 -13.19
C ASP A 265 -0.79 -9.40 -14.32
N ILE A 266 -0.28 -10.60 -14.67
CA ILE A 266 0.65 -10.75 -15.78
C ILE A 266 -0.04 -10.43 -17.11
N VAL A 267 -1.25 -10.97 -17.34
CA VAL A 267 -2.01 -10.71 -18.58
C VAL A 267 -2.33 -9.22 -18.71
N SER A 268 -2.79 -8.59 -17.63
CA SER A 268 -3.06 -7.15 -17.57
C SER A 268 -1.80 -6.34 -17.86
N GLY A 269 -0.69 -6.63 -17.18
CA GLY A 269 0.59 -5.96 -17.40
C GLY A 269 1.12 -6.09 -18.83
N VAL A 270 1.02 -7.28 -19.43
CA VAL A 270 1.41 -7.51 -20.84
C VAL A 270 0.49 -6.76 -21.79
N LEU A 271 -0.82 -6.75 -21.55
CA LEU A 271 -1.78 -6.01 -22.37
C LEU A 271 -1.47 -4.50 -22.35
N PHE A 272 -1.25 -3.94 -21.17
CA PHE A 272 -0.88 -2.54 -21.01
C PHE A 272 0.44 -2.20 -21.70
N LEU A 273 1.43 -3.11 -21.64
CA LEU A 273 2.69 -2.95 -22.36
C LEU A 273 2.46 -2.89 -23.88
N LEU A 274 1.67 -3.83 -24.43
CA LEU A 274 1.36 -3.89 -25.85
C LEU A 274 0.64 -2.64 -26.34
N ILE A 275 -0.30 -2.11 -25.55
CA ILE A 275 -0.98 -0.83 -25.84
C ILE A 275 0.04 0.31 -25.93
N GLY A 276 0.98 0.38 -24.98
CA GLY A 276 2.06 1.38 -25.01
C GLY A 276 2.92 1.26 -26.27
N VAL A 277 3.35 0.05 -26.63
CA VAL A 277 4.17 -0.19 -27.83
C VAL A 277 3.41 0.20 -29.09
N ALA A 278 2.14 -0.18 -29.19
CA ALA A 278 1.29 0.18 -30.31
C ALA A 278 1.10 1.70 -30.42
N ALA A 279 0.89 2.40 -29.30
CA ALA A 279 0.79 3.85 -29.28
C ALA A 279 2.07 4.52 -29.81
N VAL A 280 3.25 4.08 -29.34
CA VAL A 280 4.55 4.58 -29.83
C VAL A 280 4.72 4.30 -31.33
N ALA A 281 4.40 3.08 -31.78
CA ALA A 281 4.54 2.69 -33.20
C ALA A 281 3.62 3.50 -34.11
N VAL A 282 2.34 3.66 -33.74
CA VAL A 282 1.38 4.49 -34.49
C VAL A 282 1.83 5.95 -34.51
N GLY A 283 2.27 6.48 -33.38
CA GLY A 283 2.81 7.83 -33.29
C GLY A 283 4.04 8.03 -34.18
N ALA A 284 4.93 7.04 -34.28
CA ALA A 284 6.12 7.10 -35.12
C ALA A 284 5.81 6.94 -36.62
N ILE A 285 4.80 6.15 -36.99
CA ILE A 285 4.38 5.96 -38.40
C ILE A 285 3.62 7.18 -38.92
N MET A 286 2.88 7.88 -38.06
CA MET A 286 2.09 9.06 -38.43
C MET A 286 2.86 10.38 -38.36
N LEU A 287 4.17 10.32 -38.10
CA LEU A 287 5.12 11.44 -38.02
C LEU A 287 5.81 11.64 -39.37
#